data_AF-A0A8S4PKX7-F1
#
_entry.id   AF-A0A8S4PKX7-F1
#
_cell.length_a   1.000
_cell.length_b   1.000
_cell.length_c   1.000
_cell.angle_alpha   90.00
_cell.angle_beta   90.00
_cell.angle_gamma   90.00
#
_symmetry.space_group_name_H-M   'P 1'
#
loop_
_entity.id
_entity.type
_entity.pdbx_description
1 polymer ?
#
loop_
_entity_poly.entity_id
_entity_poly.type
_entity_poly.pdbx_seq_one_letter_code
_entity_poly.pdbx_strand_id
1 'polypeptide(L)'
;SNTNWISRMNEKADFCDRKITFYGNSFAMLRGVLINKTLGEIQHSGDKFASDKYKYKRGFFTVNSTVNFWGTAGVTYPFIKHPVHYRNHLNEWNKVIISQTLTNPKYVRKEFFIAITRYEYLNIWHAATDIYGAFLLTKFFNKSPETVNILIVDDRPPCYIDPVWKALFNSTTFYADLPDGTYFKNLAWSMVGYSTPMSYLDTPILPYFNDFHNFMLRLTKSNIHFSIQNTTTNLNHQNIQNAQNIASMIDSVRKSNKTRDFKMTDICDDITIAVLWRHEFNRSIKDLGPLERKISNEEELIRKIRVRFQDFTVVDFDPGDYTPQDQAALFTQVDILIGMHGAGLTNILYMAPFSGLIELFPFGQNENYFRALTRWRQVYYMRWMNIKPELENTKTHFTHVTPEEILHLIDLMKTDLRKHC
;
A
#
# COMPACT_ATOMS: atom_id res chain seq x y z
N SER A 1 -16.75 -19.21 0.78
CA SER A 1 -16.31 -19.88 2.03
C SER A 1 -14.95 -19.37 2.57
N ASN A 2 -14.53 -18.12 2.28
CA ASN A 2 -13.21 -17.58 2.64
C ASN A 2 -13.19 -16.72 3.93
N THR A 3 -14.29 -16.67 4.70
CA THR A 3 -14.47 -15.78 5.86
C THR A 3 -13.68 -16.18 7.11
N ASN A 4 -12.97 -17.31 7.11
CA ASN A 4 -12.26 -17.80 8.29
C ASN A 4 -10.73 -17.70 8.17
N TRP A 5 -10.24 -16.59 7.62
CA TRP A 5 -8.80 -16.30 7.57
C TRP A 5 -8.17 -16.38 8.97
N ILE A 6 -8.88 -15.92 10.01
CA ILE A 6 -8.44 -16.03 11.40
C ILE A 6 -8.35 -17.49 11.87
N SER A 7 -9.31 -18.38 11.54
CA SER A 7 -9.19 -19.79 11.96
C SER A 7 -8.01 -20.50 11.30
N ARG A 8 -7.71 -20.19 10.03
CA ARG A 8 -6.56 -20.77 9.33
C ARG A 8 -5.22 -20.40 9.99
N MET A 9 -5.16 -19.27 10.70
CA MET A 9 -3.97 -18.85 11.44
C MET A 9 -3.79 -19.56 12.78
N ASN A 10 -4.85 -20.19 13.29
CA ASN A 10 -4.77 -20.97 14.53
C ASN A 10 -4.16 -22.35 14.31
N GLU A 11 -4.13 -22.84 13.06
CA GLU A 11 -3.35 -24.00 12.68
C GLU A 11 -1.86 -23.65 12.78
N LYS A 12 -1.07 -24.48 13.47
CA LYS A 12 0.36 -24.24 13.64
C LYS A 12 1.19 -25.49 13.41
N ALA A 13 2.37 -25.30 12.84
CA ALA A 13 3.40 -26.31 12.72
C ALA A 13 4.69 -25.81 13.40
N ASP A 14 5.10 -26.51 14.46
CA ASP A 14 6.31 -26.18 15.22
C ASP A 14 7.49 -27.05 14.76
N PHE A 15 8.66 -26.43 14.61
CA PHE A 15 9.92 -27.08 14.26
C PHE A 15 11.05 -26.60 15.17
N CYS A 16 12.13 -27.37 15.23
CA CYS A 16 13.35 -27.03 15.98
C CYS A 16 13.04 -26.63 17.44
N ASP A 17 12.32 -27.48 18.18
CA ASP A 17 11.87 -27.19 19.56
C ASP A 17 11.11 -25.86 19.69
N ARG A 18 10.16 -25.62 18.78
CA ARG A 18 9.35 -24.38 18.68
C ARG A 18 10.17 -23.12 18.43
N LYS A 19 11.42 -23.24 17.96
CA LYS A 19 12.20 -22.10 17.48
C LYS A 19 11.69 -21.59 16.15
N ILE A 20 10.97 -22.41 15.40
CA ILE A 20 10.23 -22.02 14.21
C ILE A 20 8.78 -22.44 14.41
N THR A 21 7.84 -21.52 14.24
CA THR A 21 6.41 -21.81 14.19
C THR A 21 5.84 -21.24 12.90
N PHE A 22 5.26 -22.08 12.05
CA PHE A 22 4.46 -21.65 10.91
C PHE A 22 2.99 -21.59 11.31
N TYR A 23 2.29 -20.50 10.95
CA TYR A 23 0.89 -20.26 11.32
C TYR A 23 0.00 -20.31 10.08
N GLY A 24 -0.66 -21.46 9.93
CA GLY A 24 -1.24 -21.92 8.68
C GLY A 24 -0.28 -21.66 7.52
N ASN A 25 -0.83 -21.39 6.35
CA ASN A 25 -0.02 -21.12 5.17
C ASN A 25 0.32 -19.62 5.00
N SER A 26 0.27 -18.81 6.07
CA SER A 26 0.24 -17.34 5.94
C SER A 26 1.52 -16.64 6.38
N PHE A 27 2.10 -17.03 7.52
CA PHE A 27 3.26 -16.34 8.10
C PHE A 27 4.04 -17.27 9.05
N ALA A 28 5.19 -16.81 9.54
CA ALA A 28 6.05 -17.57 10.44
C ALA A 28 6.55 -16.75 11.63
N MET A 29 6.89 -17.42 12.73
CA MET A 29 7.64 -16.86 13.86
C MET A 29 8.95 -17.62 14.05
N LEU A 30 10.06 -16.91 14.02
CA LEU A 30 11.39 -17.43 14.30
C LEU A 30 11.88 -16.87 15.64
N ARG A 31 12.26 -17.77 16.54
CA ARG A 31 12.76 -17.45 17.88
C ARG A 31 14.24 -17.76 17.95
N GLY A 32 15.06 -16.72 17.95
CA GLY A 32 16.52 -16.85 17.96
C GLY A 32 17.10 -17.22 16.60
N VAL A 33 17.04 -16.29 15.65
CA VAL A 33 17.54 -16.45 14.28
C VAL A 33 18.66 -15.47 13.99
N LEU A 34 19.71 -15.94 13.35
CA LEU A 34 20.79 -15.12 12.79
C LEU A 34 20.55 -14.93 11.30
N ILE A 35 20.74 -13.68 10.83
CA ILE A 35 20.75 -13.35 9.40
C ILE A 35 22.20 -13.24 8.94
N ASN A 36 22.58 -14.05 7.94
CA ASN A 36 23.88 -13.98 7.29
C ASN A 36 23.73 -13.26 5.95
N LYS A 37 24.16 -12.00 5.91
CA LYS A 37 23.98 -11.11 4.75
C LYS A 37 24.78 -11.56 3.55
N THR A 38 25.93 -12.21 3.77
CA THR A 38 26.82 -12.69 2.68
C THR A 38 26.16 -13.78 1.84
N LEU A 39 25.07 -14.38 2.33
CA LEU A 39 24.30 -15.41 1.64
C LEU A 39 23.09 -14.84 0.88
N GLY A 40 22.91 -13.52 0.81
CA GLY A 40 21.94 -12.88 -0.08
C GLY A 40 22.62 -12.40 -1.36
N GLU A 41 22.14 -12.82 -2.53
CA GLU A 41 22.60 -12.34 -3.83
C GLU A 41 21.50 -11.56 -4.56
N ILE A 42 21.91 -10.44 -5.16
CA ILE A 42 21.07 -9.63 -6.04
C ILE A 42 21.30 -10.11 -7.46
N GLN A 43 20.27 -10.63 -8.10
CA GLN A 43 20.23 -10.66 -9.56
C GLN A 43 19.37 -9.51 -10.03
N HIS A 44 20.01 -8.45 -10.56
CA HIS A 44 19.32 -7.44 -11.33
C HIS A 44 18.71 -8.12 -12.55
N SER A 45 17.43 -8.49 -12.47
CA SER A 45 16.65 -8.64 -13.69
C SER A 45 16.49 -7.24 -14.25
N GLY A 46 16.74 -7.03 -15.55
CA GLY A 46 16.44 -5.75 -16.22
C GLY A 46 14.95 -5.38 -16.22
N ASP A 47 14.12 -6.06 -15.43
CA ASP A 47 12.68 -5.92 -15.30
C ASP A 47 12.38 -5.61 -13.81
N LYS A 48 12.23 -4.31 -13.51
CA LYS A 48 12.15 -3.76 -12.14
C LYS A 48 10.76 -3.88 -11.49
N PHE A 49 9.76 -4.35 -12.24
CA PHE A 49 8.42 -4.70 -11.72
C PHE A 49 8.29 -6.19 -11.41
N ALA A 50 9.07 -7.03 -12.09
CA ALA A 50 9.28 -8.37 -11.61
C ALA A 50 9.96 -8.25 -10.24
N SER A 51 9.56 -9.11 -9.30
CA SER A 51 10.38 -9.40 -8.13
C SER A 51 11.83 -9.57 -8.62
N ASP A 52 12.71 -8.59 -8.37
CA ASP A 52 14.15 -8.79 -8.55
C ASP A 52 14.44 -10.16 -7.97
N LYS A 53 15.14 -11.01 -8.73
CA LYS A 53 15.34 -12.40 -8.33
C LYS A 53 16.34 -12.41 -7.18
N TYR A 54 15.86 -12.09 -5.98
CA TYR A 54 16.58 -12.25 -4.75
C TYR A 54 16.84 -13.73 -4.58
N LYS A 55 18.12 -14.08 -4.68
CA LYS A 55 18.56 -15.44 -4.44
C LYS A 55 19.21 -15.45 -3.08
N TYR A 56 18.46 -15.93 -2.11
CA TYR A 56 19.03 -16.30 -0.84
C TYR A 56 19.67 -17.68 -1.01
N LYS A 57 20.87 -17.85 -0.46
CA LYS A 57 21.53 -19.14 -0.34
C LYS A 57 21.16 -19.77 0.98
N ARG A 58 21.18 -21.10 1.00
CA ARG A 58 20.96 -21.90 2.21
C ARG A 58 21.89 -21.42 3.34
N GLY A 59 21.32 -21.13 4.50
CA GLY A 59 22.00 -20.51 5.64
C GLY A 59 21.68 -19.04 5.85
N PHE A 60 21.02 -18.36 4.90
CA PHE A 60 20.68 -16.94 5.02
C PHE A 60 19.91 -16.65 6.33
N PHE A 61 18.95 -17.51 6.68
CA PHE A 61 18.36 -17.58 8.02
C PHE A 61 18.91 -18.80 8.75
N THR A 62 19.59 -18.58 9.88
CA THR A 62 20.12 -19.67 10.72
C THR A 62 19.47 -19.61 12.10
N VAL A 63 18.64 -20.60 12.42
CA VAL A 63 17.93 -20.69 13.71
C VAL A 63 18.80 -21.40 14.75
N ASN A 64 18.94 -20.79 15.93
CA ASN A 64 19.69 -21.36 17.05
C ASN A 64 18.94 -22.55 17.67
N SER A 65 19.29 -23.75 17.22
CA SER A 65 18.66 -25.01 17.62
C SER A 65 19.63 -26.18 17.48
N THR A 66 19.57 -27.10 18.43
CA THR A 66 20.26 -28.40 18.38
C THR A 66 19.48 -29.43 17.56
N VAL A 67 18.16 -29.24 17.41
CA VAL A 67 17.31 -30.05 16.54
C VAL A 67 17.41 -29.55 15.11
N ASN A 68 17.68 -30.48 14.20
CA ASN A 68 17.77 -30.20 12.78
C ASN A 68 16.43 -29.75 12.20
N PHE A 69 16.45 -28.67 11.43
CA PHE A 69 15.33 -28.27 10.59
C PHE A 69 15.25 -29.21 9.40
N TRP A 70 14.16 -29.98 9.31
CA TRP A 70 13.92 -31.00 8.29
C TRP A 70 13.75 -30.47 6.85
N GLY A 71 14.04 -29.18 6.58
CA GLY A 71 13.95 -28.55 5.26
C GLY A 71 14.94 -29.09 4.20
N THR A 72 15.44 -30.33 4.34
CA THR A 72 16.56 -30.86 3.57
C THR A 72 16.24 -32.17 2.85
N ALA A 73 15.00 -32.31 2.34
CA ALA A 73 14.60 -33.42 1.47
C ALA A 73 13.50 -33.03 0.45
N GLY A 74 13.49 -31.78 -0.04
CA GLY A 74 12.59 -31.35 -1.11
C GLY A 74 11.13 -31.03 -0.73
N VAL A 75 10.76 -31.15 0.56
CA VAL A 75 9.42 -30.80 1.06
C VAL A 75 9.43 -29.36 1.59
N THR A 76 8.84 -28.41 0.86
CA THR A 76 8.62 -27.04 1.35
C THR A 76 7.28 -26.95 2.05
N TYR A 77 7.25 -26.32 3.23
CA TYR A 77 5.99 -25.92 3.85
C TYR A 77 5.19 -25.04 2.87
N PRO A 78 3.92 -25.36 2.57
CA PRO A 78 3.21 -24.79 1.44
C PRO A 78 2.56 -23.45 1.82
N PHE A 79 3.36 -22.38 1.95
CA PHE A 79 2.79 -21.04 2.12
C PHE A 79 1.87 -20.70 0.93
N ILE A 80 0.83 -19.91 1.20
CA ILE A 80 -0.26 -19.59 0.28
C ILE A 80 0.29 -19.22 -1.10
N LYS A 81 -0.20 -19.90 -2.12
CA LYS A 81 -0.02 -19.48 -3.51
C LYS A 81 -1.29 -18.78 -3.95
N HIS A 82 -1.20 -17.53 -4.39
CA HIS A 82 -2.34 -16.84 -4.95
C HIS A 82 -2.70 -17.52 -6.30
N PRO A 83 -4.00 -17.70 -6.64
CA PRO A 83 -4.41 -18.41 -7.86
C PRO A 83 -3.81 -17.84 -9.15
N VAL A 84 -3.60 -16.52 -9.18
CA VAL A 84 -3.06 -15.78 -10.33
C VAL A 84 -1.56 -15.45 -10.15
N HIS A 85 -1.10 -15.31 -8.90
CA HIS A 85 0.27 -14.88 -8.58
C HIS A 85 0.96 -15.95 -7.73
N TYR A 86 1.61 -16.89 -8.42
CA TYR A 86 2.12 -18.11 -7.82
C TYR A 86 3.38 -17.94 -6.95
N ARG A 87 4.01 -16.76 -6.96
CA ARG A 87 5.23 -16.48 -6.18
C ARG A 87 4.88 -15.99 -4.78
N ASN A 88 5.48 -16.63 -3.77
CA ASN A 88 5.39 -16.21 -2.38
C ASN A 88 6.81 -16.24 -1.79
N HIS A 89 7.28 -15.09 -1.32
CA HIS A 89 8.63 -14.93 -0.75
C HIS A 89 8.90 -15.85 0.45
N LEU A 90 7.88 -16.21 1.23
CA LEU A 90 8.02 -17.13 2.36
C LEU A 90 8.44 -18.53 1.91
N ASN A 91 8.00 -18.96 0.72
CA ASN A 91 8.46 -20.22 0.13
C ASN A 91 9.96 -20.16 -0.22
N GLU A 92 10.47 -19.00 -0.64
CA GLU A 92 11.90 -18.82 -0.91
C GLU A 92 12.72 -18.77 0.38
N TRP A 93 12.25 -18.06 1.40
CA TRP A 93 12.88 -18.03 2.72
C TRP A 93 12.92 -19.41 3.39
N ASN A 94 11.85 -20.19 3.24
CA ASN A 94 11.77 -21.55 3.78
C ASN A 94 12.77 -22.52 3.12
N LYS A 95 13.11 -22.32 1.84
CA LYS A 95 14.11 -23.18 1.16
C LYS A 95 15.53 -22.98 1.68
N VAL A 96 15.80 -21.84 2.30
CA VAL A 96 17.15 -21.41 2.65
C VAL A 96 17.41 -21.36 4.15
N ILE A 97 16.39 -21.57 4.98
CA ILE A 97 16.54 -21.63 6.42
C ILE A 97 17.27 -22.91 6.84
N ILE A 98 18.16 -22.79 7.82
CA ILE A 98 18.82 -23.92 8.48
C ILE A 98 18.71 -23.78 10.00
N SER A 99 19.02 -24.86 10.70
CA SER A 99 19.23 -24.87 12.14
C SER A 99 20.69 -25.18 12.45
N GLN A 100 21.27 -24.47 13.41
CA GLN A 100 22.61 -24.76 13.93
C GLN A 100 22.71 -24.20 15.34
N THR A 101 23.49 -24.85 16.21
CA THR A 101 23.86 -24.25 17.50
C THR A 101 24.71 -23.00 17.27
N LEU A 102 24.22 -21.85 17.71
CA LEU A 102 24.93 -20.57 17.63
C LEU A 102 25.59 -20.24 18.96
N THR A 103 26.87 -19.85 18.91
CA THR A 103 27.65 -19.42 20.07
C THR A 103 27.85 -17.91 20.05
N ASN A 104 27.52 -17.25 21.17
CA ASN A 104 27.79 -15.83 21.45
C ASN A 104 27.58 -14.86 20.27
N PRO A 105 26.34 -14.71 19.75
CA PRO A 105 26.07 -13.78 18.66
C PRO A 105 26.45 -12.34 19.06
N LYS A 106 27.22 -11.68 18.20
CA LYS A 106 27.80 -10.35 18.46
C LYS A 106 26.76 -9.22 18.44
N TYR A 107 25.87 -9.23 17.45
CA TYR A 107 24.88 -8.17 17.25
C TYR A 107 23.47 -8.69 17.57
N VAL A 108 23.00 -8.47 18.80
CA VAL A 108 21.72 -9.01 19.27
C VAL A 108 20.62 -7.94 19.24
N ARG A 109 19.49 -8.27 18.61
CA ARG A 109 18.21 -7.53 18.66
C ARG A 109 17.26 -8.27 19.59
N LYS A 110 16.85 -7.64 20.69
CA LYS A 110 15.99 -8.24 21.72
C LYS A 110 14.51 -7.96 21.48
N GLU A 111 14.23 -6.90 20.75
CA GLU A 111 12.92 -6.37 20.42
C GLU A 111 12.18 -7.29 19.45
N PHE A 112 10.88 -7.03 19.24
CA PHE A 112 10.07 -7.76 18.28
C PHE A 112 10.23 -7.14 16.88
N PHE A 113 10.57 -7.97 15.90
CA PHE A 113 10.72 -7.57 14.50
C PHE A 113 9.72 -8.30 13.61
N ILE A 114 9.23 -7.60 12.59
CA ILE A 114 8.52 -8.18 11.45
C ILE A 114 9.41 -7.99 10.22
N ALA A 115 9.77 -9.10 9.57
CA ALA A 115 10.50 -9.12 8.31
C ALA A 115 9.54 -9.05 7.12
N ILE A 116 9.88 -8.20 6.15
CA ILE A 116 9.07 -7.91 4.96
C ILE A 116 9.99 -7.87 3.73
N THR A 117 9.65 -8.60 2.68
CA THR A 117 10.17 -8.33 1.33
C THR A 117 9.13 -7.48 0.61
N ARG A 118 9.45 -6.24 0.25
CA ARG A 118 8.49 -5.36 -0.46
C ARG A 118 8.05 -6.04 -1.75
N TYR A 119 6.77 -6.07 -2.08
CA TYR A 119 6.31 -6.76 -3.29
C TYR A 119 6.58 -5.92 -4.55
N GLU A 120 5.85 -4.82 -4.72
CA GLU A 120 6.08 -3.78 -5.73
C GLU A 120 6.31 -2.45 -5.01
N TYR A 121 7.55 -2.19 -4.61
CA TYR A 121 7.93 -1.12 -3.68
C TYR A 121 7.60 0.32 -4.13
N LEU A 122 7.30 0.54 -5.42
CA LEU A 122 6.90 1.84 -5.97
C LEU A 122 5.37 1.98 -6.15
N ASN A 123 4.61 0.91 -5.91
CA ASN A 123 3.18 0.84 -6.13
C ASN A 123 2.46 0.92 -4.78
N ILE A 124 1.76 2.03 -4.51
CA ILE A 124 1.12 2.29 -3.21
C ILE A 124 0.02 1.28 -2.86
N TRP A 125 -0.64 0.66 -3.84
CA TRP A 125 -1.57 -0.45 -3.57
C TRP A 125 -0.83 -1.63 -2.94
N HIS A 126 0.28 -2.06 -3.56
CA HIS A 126 1.05 -3.18 -3.03
C HIS A 126 1.73 -2.84 -1.71
N ALA A 127 2.23 -1.62 -1.54
CA ALA A 127 2.71 -1.18 -0.24
C ALA A 127 1.61 -1.23 0.83
N ALA A 128 0.38 -0.80 0.52
CA ALA A 128 -0.73 -0.91 1.46
C ALA A 128 -1.04 -2.37 1.83
N THR A 129 -0.97 -3.30 0.87
CA THR A 129 -1.11 -4.74 1.17
C THR A 129 0.00 -5.26 2.09
N ASP A 130 1.26 -4.83 1.88
CA ASP A 130 2.41 -5.22 2.70
C ASP A 130 2.27 -4.66 4.14
N ILE A 131 1.90 -3.38 4.26
CA ILE A 131 1.69 -2.68 5.54
C ILE A 131 0.52 -3.34 6.29
N TYR A 132 -0.56 -3.70 5.60
CA TYR A 132 -1.69 -4.41 6.18
C TYR A 132 -1.28 -5.79 6.71
N GLY A 133 -0.44 -6.54 5.98
CA GLY A 133 0.13 -7.80 6.45
C GLY A 133 0.90 -7.64 7.76
N ALA A 134 1.75 -6.62 7.87
CA ALA A 134 2.49 -6.32 9.09
C ALA A 134 1.58 -5.87 10.24
N PHE A 135 0.61 -5.01 9.96
CA PHE A 135 -0.40 -4.56 10.93
C PHE A 135 -1.17 -5.75 11.52
N LEU A 136 -1.60 -6.70 10.68
CA LEU A 136 -2.29 -7.90 11.13
C LEU A 136 -1.44 -8.75 12.09
N LEU A 137 -0.12 -8.84 11.86
CA LEU A 137 0.77 -9.53 12.79
C LEU A 137 0.88 -8.80 14.13
N THR A 138 0.76 -7.47 14.18
CA THR A 138 0.68 -6.75 15.47
C THR A 138 -0.54 -7.18 16.26
N LYS A 139 -1.70 -7.31 15.59
CA LYS A 139 -2.94 -7.80 16.22
C LYS A 139 -2.80 -9.25 16.67
N PHE A 140 -2.27 -10.11 15.80
CA PHE A 140 -2.10 -11.54 16.09
C PHE A 140 -1.19 -11.79 17.30
N PHE A 141 -0.05 -11.09 17.39
CA PHE A 141 0.90 -11.25 18.50
C PHE A 141 0.60 -10.36 19.71
N ASN A 142 -0.57 -9.71 19.74
CA ASN A 142 -0.99 -8.77 20.78
C ASN A 142 0.08 -7.72 21.09
N LYS A 143 0.52 -7.01 20.04
CA LYS A 143 1.52 -5.94 20.08
C LYS A 143 0.92 -4.62 19.64
N SER A 144 1.40 -3.53 20.23
CA SER A 144 1.16 -2.19 19.73
C SER A 144 2.16 -1.87 18.62
N PRO A 145 1.77 -1.22 17.50
CA PRO A 145 2.69 -0.88 16.41
C PRO A 145 3.93 -0.09 16.83
N GLU A 146 3.82 0.74 17.87
CA GLU A 146 4.91 1.52 18.50
C GLU A 146 5.94 0.66 19.22
N THR A 147 5.69 -0.63 19.38
CA THR A 147 6.64 -1.59 20.00
C THR A 147 7.23 -2.56 18.98
N VAL A 148 6.80 -2.46 17.73
CA VAL A 148 7.15 -3.39 16.64
C VAL A 148 8.11 -2.70 15.68
N ASN A 149 9.19 -3.39 15.35
CA ASN A 149 10.18 -2.91 14.40
C ASN A 149 10.02 -3.63 13.07
N ILE A 150 10.18 -2.92 11.96
CA ILE A 150 10.12 -3.48 10.62
C ILE A 150 11.55 -3.73 10.13
N LEU A 151 11.79 -4.93 9.64
CA LEU A 151 12.99 -5.30 8.90
C LEU A 151 12.64 -5.48 7.43
N ILE A 152 13.10 -4.57 6.57
CA ILE A 152 12.98 -4.71 5.12
C ILE A 152 14.09 -5.63 4.62
N VAL A 153 13.71 -6.80 4.13
CA VAL A 153 14.59 -7.86 3.61
C VAL A 153 14.46 -7.92 2.10
N ASP A 154 14.89 -6.84 1.46
CA ASP A 154 15.11 -6.72 0.02
C ASP A 154 16.18 -5.64 -0.21
N ASP A 155 16.78 -5.63 -1.40
CA ASP A 155 17.86 -4.69 -1.76
C ASP A 155 17.38 -3.60 -2.72
N ARG A 156 16.10 -3.23 -2.65
CA ARG A 156 15.60 -2.18 -3.55
C ARG A 156 16.05 -0.81 -3.07
N PRO A 157 16.31 0.13 -3.99
CA PRO A 157 16.61 1.50 -3.62
C PRO A 157 15.56 2.11 -2.68
N PRO A 158 15.95 3.09 -1.87
CA PRO A 158 14.99 3.89 -1.14
C PRO A 158 13.92 4.48 -2.06
N CYS A 159 12.68 4.57 -1.58
CA CYS A 159 11.56 5.06 -2.36
C CYS A 159 10.64 6.00 -1.56
N TYR A 160 9.72 6.67 -2.26
CA TYR A 160 8.78 7.63 -1.67
C TYR A 160 7.83 7.01 -0.63
N ILE A 161 7.72 5.68 -0.58
CA ILE A 161 6.87 4.96 0.38
C ILE A 161 7.61 4.60 1.68
N ASP A 162 8.94 4.58 1.69
CA ASP A 162 9.72 4.21 2.88
C ASP A 162 9.41 5.08 4.13
N PRO A 163 9.12 6.39 4.02
CA PRO A 163 8.66 7.20 5.14
C PRO A 163 7.38 6.69 5.81
N VAL A 164 6.49 6.02 5.07
CA VAL A 164 5.23 5.49 5.60
C VAL A 164 5.51 4.43 6.66
N TRP A 165 6.44 3.52 6.42
CA TRP A 165 6.83 2.49 7.40
C TRP A 165 7.35 3.12 8.71
N LYS A 166 8.19 4.17 8.59
CA LYS A 166 8.75 4.89 9.74
C LYS A 166 7.70 5.67 10.53
N ALA A 167 6.64 6.14 9.87
CA ALA A 167 5.54 6.86 10.52
C ALA A 167 4.62 5.92 11.31
N LEU A 168 4.49 4.67 10.84
CA LEU A 168 3.47 3.74 11.32
C LEU A 168 3.98 2.77 12.40
N PHE A 169 5.27 2.41 12.38
CA PHE A 169 5.87 1.44 13.31
C PHE A 169 6.99 2.08 14.15
N ASN A 170 7.48 1.36 15.17
CA ASN A 170 8.53 1.88 16.06
C ASN A 170 9.81 2.28 15.33
N SER A 171 10.25 1.42 14.41
CA SER A 171 11.43 1.68 13.57
C SER A 171 11.37 0.85 12.30
N THR A 172 12.10 1.30 11.28
CA THR A 172 12.32 0.56 10.04
C THR A 172 13.82 0.44 9.81
N THR A 173 14.29 -0.80 9.66
CA THR A 173 15.69 -1.12 9.35
C THR A 173 15.74 -1.87 8.03
N PHE A 174 16.66 -1.51 7.14
CA PHE A 174 16.92 -2.30 5.93
C PHE A 174 17.97 -3.36 6.23
N TYR A 175 17.82 -4.55 5.66
CA TYR A 175 18.79 -5.63 5.89
C TYR A 175 20.19 -5.25 5.38
N ALA A 176 20.27 -4.41 4.34
CA ALA A 176 21.51 -3.83 3.82
C ALA A 176 22.27 -3.04 4.90
N ASP A 177 21.57 -2.42 5.85
CA ASP A 177 22.17 -1.62 6.94
C ASP A 177 22.53 -2.46 8.18
N LEU A 178 22.12 -3.74 8.23
CA LEU A 178 22.44 -4.59 9.37
C LEU A 178 23.93 -4.97 9.39
N PRO A 179 24.57 -5.05 10.57
CA PRO A 179 25.82 -5.77 10.69
C PRO A 179 25.64 -7.23 10.28
N ASP A 180 26.64 -7.81 9.61
CA ASP A 180 26.59 -9.24 9.27
C ASP A 180 26.56 -10.11 10.55
N GLY A 181 25.79 -11.18 10.51
CA GLY A 181 25.56 -12.05 11.68
C GLY A 181 24.66 -11.43 12.75
N THR A 182 23.78 -10.49 12.38
CA THR A 182 22.77 -9.95 13.32
C THR A 182 21.80 -11.05 13.76
N TYR A 183 21.64 -11.19 15.07
CA TYR A 183 20.80 -12.16 15.74
C TYR A 183 19.54 -11.52 16.30
N PHE A 184 18.38 -12.05 15.92
CA PHE A 184 17.06 -11.61 16.37
C PHE A 184 16.48 -12.62 17.35
N LYS A 185 16.12 -12.15 18.55
CA LYS A 185 15.39 -12.99 19.52
C LYS A 185 14.00 -13.37 19.00
N ASN A 186 13.32 -12.42 18.34
CA ASN A 186 11.94 -12.56 17.88
C ASN A 186 11.80 -11.93 16.49
N LEU A 187 11.67 -12.76 15.45
CA LEU A 187 11.49 -12.32 14.07
C LEU A 187 10.27 -13.02 13.47
N ALA A 188 9.20 -12.27 13.26
CA ALA A 188 8.06 -12.74 12.48
C ALA A 188 8.32 -12.51 10.99
N TRP A 189 8.00 -13.47 10.13
CA TRP A 189 7.98 -13.28 8.69
C TRP A 189 6.57 -12.89 8.26
N SER A 190 6.39 -11.77 7.57
CA SER A 190 5.07 -11.27 7.17
C SER A 190 4.56 -11.91 5.89
N MET A 191 3.23 -11.99 5.75
CA MET A 191 2.61 -12.04 4.42
C MET A 191 2.71 -10.67 3.73
N VAL A 192 2.79 -10.66 2.40
CA VAL A 192 2.93 -9.45 1.56
C VAL A 192 2.16 -9.61 0.26
N GLY A 193 1.85 -8.51 -0.42
CA GLY A 193 1.23 -8.50 -1.74
C GLY A 193 -0.02 -9.37 -1.82
N TYR A 194 -0.04 -10.20 -2.87
CA TYR A 194 -1.14 -11.14 -3.18
C TYR A 194 -1.39 -12.24 -2.14
N SER A 195 -0.52 -12.38 -1.13
CA SER A 195 -0.71 -13.33 -0.03
C SER A 195 -1.54 -12.76 1.12
N THR A 196 -1.86 -11.46 1.08
CA THR A 196 -2.61 -10.78 2.14
C THR A 196 -4.13 -10.92 1.92
N PRO A 197 -4.97 -10.80 2.97
CA PRO A 197 -6.43 -10.82 2.81
C PRO A 197 -6.99 -9.77 1.84
N MET A 198 -6.29 -8.64 1.68
CA MET A 198 -6.69 -7.56 0.76
C MET A 198 -6.72 -7.99 -0.71
N SER A 199 -6.08 -9.11 -1.05
CA SER A 199 -6.07 -9.63 -2.43
C SER A 199 -7.25 -10.53 -2.76
N TYR A 200 -8.05 -10.91 -1.75
CA TYR A 200 -9.28 -11.68 -1.94
C TYR A 200 -10.47 -10.72 -2.07
N LEU A 201 -10.58 -10.10 -3.25
CA LEU A 201 -11.48 -8.98 -3.54
C LEU A 201 -12.97 -9.27 -3.32
N ASP A 202 -13.39 -10.54 -3.34
CA ASP A 202 -14.78 -10.94 -3.08
C ASP A 202 -15.12 -11.08 -1.59
N THR A 203 -14.14 -10.88 -0.69
CA THR A 203 -14.37 -11.00 0.74
C THR A 203 -15.30 -9.88 1.23
N PRO A 204 -16.46 -10.18 1.82
CA PRO A 204 -17.45 -9.16 2.18
C PRO A 204 -16.92 -8.21 3.27
N ILE A 205 -16.17 -8.75 4.23
CA ILE A 205 -15.57 -8.00 5.34
C ILE A 205 -14.08 -8.30 5.37
N LEU A 206 -13.26 -7.25 5.32
CA LEU A 206 -11.83 -7.37 5.50
C LEU A 206 -11.49 -7.33 7.01
N PRO A 207 -10.73 -8.31 7.55
CA PRO A 207 -10.44 -8.36 8.99
C PRO A 207 -9.80 -7.08 9.52
N TYR A 208 -10.28 -6.57 10.66
CA TYR A 208 -9.72 -5.38 11.32
C TYR A 208 -9.61 -4.13 10.42
N PHE A 209 -10.43 -4.00 9.36
CA PHE A 209 -10.28 -2.91 8.40
C PHE A 209 -10.40 -1.52 9.05
N ASN A 210 -11.36 -1.31 9.96
CA ASN A 210 -11.51 -0.02 10.65
C ASN A 210 -10.30 0.30 11.55
N ASP A 211 -9.76 -0.70 12.24
CA ASP A 211 -8.52 -0.51 13.01
C ASP A 211 -7.33 -0.20 12.09
N PHE A 212 -7.29 -0.83 10.91
CA PHE A 212 -6.26 -0.58 9.91
C PHE A 212 -6.37 0.83 9.32
N HIS A 213 -7.57 1.29 9.01
CA HIS A 213 -7.84 2.67 8.61
C HIS A 213 -7.33 3.67 9.67
N ASN A 214 -7.71 3.48 10.93
CA ASN A 214 -7.25 4.33 12.04
C ASN A 214 -5.73 4.29 12.21
N PHE A 215 -5.13 3.13 12.01
CA PHE A 215 -3.68 2.96 11.99
C PHE A 215 -3.03 3.78 10.87
N MET A 216 -3.55 3.70 9.64
CA MET A 216 -3.05 4.46 8.48
C MET A 216 -3.23 5.97 8.68
N LEU A 217 -4.31 6.42 9.32
CA LEU A 217 -4.54 7.85 9.62
C LEU A 217 -3.46 8.50 10.49
N ARG A 218 -2.65 7.72 11.22
CA ARG A 218 -1.50 8.25 11.97
C ARG A 218 -0.49 8.96 11.08
N LEU A 219 -0.45 8.60 9.80
CA LEU A 219 0.42 9.24 8.80
C LEU A 219 0.15 10.74 8.68
N THR A 220 -1.10 11.18 8.89
CA THR A 220 -1.51 12.61 8.86
C THR A 220 -0.84 13.45 9.95
N LYS A 221 -0.47 12.84 11.08
CA LYS A 221 0.15 13.50 12.24
C LYS A 221 1.68 13.33 12.28
N SER A 222 2.24 12.68 11.27
CA SER A 222 3.67 12.38 11.22
C SER A 222 4.47 13.62 10.84
N ASN A 223 5.36 14.08 11.73
CA ASN A 223 6.28 15.21 11.49
C ASN A 223 7.50 14.82 10.64
N ILE A 224 7.42 13.76 9.83
CA ILE A 224 8.53 13.37 8.96
C ILE A 224 8.58 14.36 7.80
N HIS A 225 9.49 15.34 7.91
CA HIS A 225 9.77 16.28 6.82
C HIS A 225 10.40 15.53 5.65
N PHE A 226 9.74 15.57 4.50
CA PHE A 226 10.29 15.09 3.23
C PHE A 226 10.22 16.22 2.21
N SER A 227 11.36 16.57 1.63
CA SER A 227 11.43 17.53 0.53
C SER A 227 11.08 16.81 -0.77
N ILE A 228 9.95 17.18 -1.37
CA ILE A 228 9.70 16.87 -2.77
C ILE A 228 10.57 17.84 -3.57
N GLN A 229 11.39 17.32 -4.48
CA GLN A 229 12.05 18.19 -5.46
C GLN A 229 10.95 18.68 -6.41
N ASN A 230 10.43 19.88 -6.16
CA ASN A 230 9.52 20.55 -7.08
C ASN A 230 10.23 20.76 -8.42
N THR A 231 9.86 19.97 -9.42
CA THR A 231 10.21 20.24 -10.82
C THR A 231 8.98 20.79 -11.53
N THR A 232 8.68 22.07 -11.34
CA THR A 232 8.03 22.88 -12.40
C THR A 232 8.16 24.38 -12.14
N THR A 233 8.88 25.02 -13.06
CA THR A 233 8.87 26.45 -13.33
C THR A 233 7.69 26.78 -14.27
N ASN A 234 7.04 27.93 -14.03
CA ASN A 234 5.87 28.50 -14.73
C ASN A 234 4.49 27.86 -14.41
N LEU A 235 3.91 28.26 -13.28
CA LEU A 235 2.51 28.00 -12.93
C LEU A 235 1.62 29.15 -13.39
N ASN A 236 0.48 28.84 -14.02
CA ASN A 236 -0.58 29.82 -14.29
C ASN A 236 -1.37 30.14 -12.99
N HIS A 237 -2.23 31.17 -13.01
CA HIS A 237 -3.02 31.58 -11.83
C HIS A 237 -3.91 30.45 -11.25
N GLN A 238 -4.48 29.58 -12.09
CA GLN A 238 -5.33 28.48 -11.64
C GLN A 238 -4.53 27.41 -10.88
N ASN A 239 -3.30 27.14 -11.31
CA ASN A 239 -2.40 26.21 -10.63
C ASN A 239 -1.97 26.76 -9.25
N ILE A 240 -1.80 28.08 -9.11
CA ILE A 240 -1.49 28.72 -7.83
C ILE A 240 -2.66 28.56 -6.85
N GLN A 241 -3.90 28.85 -7.27
CA GLN A 241 -5.07 28.70 -6.41
C GLN A 241 -5.27 27.23 -5.97
N ASN A 242 -5.07 26.27 -6.88
CA ASN A 242 -5.14 24.84 -6.56
C ASN A 242 -4.14 24.46 -5.46
N ALA A 243 -2.87 24.86 -5.62
CA ALA A 243 -1.83 24.59 -4.64
C ALA A 243 -2.11 25.24 -3.28
N GLN A 244 -2.63 26.48 -3.27
CA GLN A 244 -3.03 27.18 -2.05
C GLN A 244 -4.20 26.48 -1.33
N ASN A 245 -5.20 26.01 -2.07
CA ASN A 245 -6.34 25.27 -1.51
C ASN A 245 -5.86 23.97 -0.85
N ILE A 246 -5.05 23.17 -1.57
CA ILE A 246 -4.51 21.91 -1.04
C ILE A 246 -3.64 22.16 0.20
N ALA A 247 -2.75 23.17 0.15
CA ALA A 247 -1.91 23.54 1.30
C ALA A 247 -2.75 23.94 2.52
N SER A 248 -3.78 24.76 2.32
CA SER A 248 -4.71 25.17 3.39
C SER A 248 -5.45 23.98 4.02
N MET A 249 -5.91 23.04 3.19
CA MET A 249 -6.57 21.81 3.66
C MET A 249 -5.63 20.95 4.49
N ILE A 250 -4.40 20.72 4.03
CA ILE A 250 -3.37 19.97 4.74
C ILE A 250 -3.04 20.65 6.07
N ASP A 251 -2.83 21.97 6.08
CA ASP A 251 -2.53 22.75 7.28
C ASP A 251 -3.67 22.69 8.31
N SER A 252 -4.93 22.72 7.85
CA SER A 252 -6.10 22.57 8.70
C SER A 252 -6.11 21.21 9.42
N VAL A 253 -5.82 20.12 8.69
CA VAL A 253 -5.71 18.77 9.26
C VAL A 253 -4.59 18.71 10.29
N ARG A 254 -3.42 19.28 9.98
CA ARG A 254 -2.25 19.25 10.87
C ARG A 254 -2.43 20.06 12.15
N LYS A 255 -3.13 21.20 12.08
CA LYS A 255 -3.43 22.05 13.25
C LYS A 255 -4.53 21.45 14.12
N SER A 256 -5.40 20.61 13.56
CA SER A 256 -6.43 19.91 14.30
C SER A 256 -5.83 18.78 15.15
N ASN A 257 -5.83 18.95 16.48
CA ASN A 257 -5.51 17.84 17.40
C ASN A 257 -6.55 16.70 17.32
N LYS A 258 -7.73 16.97 16.76
CA LYS A 258 -8.75 15.97 16.48
C LYS A 258 -8.45 15.33 15.12
N THR A 259 -8.27 14.01 15.09
CA THR A 259 -8.73 13.24 13.92
C THR A 259 -10.16 13.67 13.70
N ARG A 260 -10.51 14.25 12.53
CA ARG A 260 -11.86 14.77 12.26
C ARG A 260 -12.86 13.76 12.82
N ASP A 261 -13.55 14.13 13.91
CA ASP A 261 -14.71 13.36 14.35
C ASP A 261 -15.65 13.54 13.16
N PHE A 262 -15.73 12.54 12.28
CA PHE A 262 -16.58 12.58 11.10
C PHE A 262 -18.01 12.75 11.57
N LYS A 263 -18.43 14.00 11.76
CA LYS A 263 -19.83 14.31 11.90
C LYS A 263 -20.37 14.27 10.48
N MET A 264 -21.29 13.34 10.27
CA MET A 264 -22.02 13.14 9.02
C MET A 264 -22.55 14.46 8.43
N THR A 265 -22.86 15.42 9.30
CA THR A 265 -23.32 16.78 8.98
C THR A 265 -22.33 17.62 8.18
N ASP A 266 -21.03 17.30 8.17
CA ASP A 266 -20.02 18.12 7.48
C ASP A 266 -19.94 17.85 5.97
N ILE A 267 -20.49 16.73 5.46
CA ILE A 267 -20.43 16.35 4.03
C ILE A 267 -21.46 17.14 3.19
N CYS A 268 -22.39 17.83 3.84
CA CYS A 268 -23.63 18.28 3.21
C CYS A 268 -23.55 19.66 2.56
N ASP A 269 -22.65 20.52 3.05
CA ASP A 269 -22.60 21.93 2.69
C ASP A 269 -21.37 22.28 1.81
N ASP A 270 -20.21 21.67 2.08
CA ASP A 270 -18.93 21.99 1.40
C ASP A 270 -18.26 20.74 0.80
N ILE A 271 -18.78 20.25 -0.33
CA ILE A 271 -18.23 19.04 -0.99
C ILE A 271 -16.87 19.34 -1.63
N THR A 272 -15.90 18.47 -1.35
CA THR A 272 -14.58 18.47 -1.97
C THR A 272 -14.44 17.35 -3.01
N ILE A 273 -14.17 17.72 -4.26
CA ILE A 273 -13.83 16.81 -5.35
C ILE A 273 -12.32 16.81 -5.57
N ALA A 274 -11.68 15.64 -5.51
CA ALA A 274 -10.33 15.45 -6.01
C ALA A 274 -10.33 14.71 -7.35
N VAL A 275 -9.70 15.31 -8.36
CA VAL A 275 -9.44 14.65 -9.64
C VAL A 275 -7.99 14.19 -9.68
N LEU A 276 -7.79 12.88 -9.75
CA LEU A 276 -6.49 12.24 -9.68
C LEU A 276 -5.87 12.12 -11.08
N TRP A 277 -4.72 12.78 -11.25
CA TRP A 277 -3.90 12.75 -12.45
C TRP A 277 -2.80 11.69 -12.36
N ARG A 278 -2.22 11.39 -13.53
CA ARG A 278 -1.17 10.38 -13.70
C ARG A 278 -0.03 10.97 -14.52
N HIS A 279 0.67 11.96 -13.99
CA HIS A 279 1.84 12.55 -14.61
C HIS A 279 3.13 11.80 -14.24
N GLU A 280 4.17 12.04 -15.04
CA GLU A 280 5.48 11.45 -14.81
C GLU A 280 6.17 12.17 -13.65
N PHE A 281 6.17 11.57 -12.47
CA PHE A 281 6.94 12.09 -11.34
C PHE A 281 8.35 11.49 -11.29
N ASN A 282 9.38 12.34 -11.27
CA ASN A 282 10.82 12.07 -11.01
C ASN A 282 11.22 10.57 -11.08
N ARG A 283 10.87 9.92 -12.19
CA ARG A 283 11.21 8.52 -12.45
C ARG A 283 12.66 8.55 -12.88
N SER A 284 13.59 8.43 -11.94
CA SER A 284 15.00 8.19 -12.26
C SER A 284 15.24 6.84 -12.96
N ILE A 285 14.17 6.17 -13.41
CA ILE A 285 14.19 4.82 -13.97
C ILE A 285 13.62 4.92 -15.39
N LYS A 286 14.51 5.14 -16.35
CA LYS A 286 14.26 5.11 -17.81
C LYS A 286 13.65 3.78 -18.32
N ASP A 287 13.49 2.79 -17.45
CA ASP A 287 13.08 1.41 -17.79
C ASP A 287 11.60 1.09 -17.49
N LEU A 288 10.82 2.02 -16.92
CA LEU A 288 9.42 1.73 -16.51
C LEU A 288 8.38 1.81 -17.65
N GLY A 289 8.83 2.01 -18.89
CA GLY A 289 7.96 2.27 -20.04
C GLY A 289 7.17 3.59 -19.92
N PRO A 290 6.46 3.99 -20.99
CA PRO A 290 5.59 5.16 -20.94
C PRO A 290 4.43 4.92 -19.95
N LEU A 291 4.01 5.98 -19.26
CA LEU A 291 2.82 5.93 -18.41
C LEU A 291 1.56 5.75 -19.25
N GLU A 292 0.91 4.58 -19.14
CA GLU A 292 -0.38 4.31 -19.77
C GLU A 292 -1.56 4.71 -18.87
N ARG A 293 -2.78 4.66 -19.44
CA ARG A 293 -4.04 4.95 -18.75
C ARG A 293 -4.07 6.37 -18.19
N LYS A 294 -3.72 7.34 -19.05
CA LYS A 294 -3.88 8.77 -18.75
C LYS A 294 -5.15 9.30 -19.41
N ILE A 295 -5.69 10.38 -18.85
CA ILE A 295 -6.80 11.11 -19.45
C ILE A 295 -6.18 12.05 -20.48
N SER A 296 -6.70 12.06 -21.72
CA SER A 296 -6.11 12.88 -22.79
C SER A 296 -6.60 14.33 -22.81
N ASN A 297 -7.78 14.59 -22.22
CA ASN A 297 -8.45 15.90 -22.17
C ASN A 297 -8.58 16.46 -20.74
N GLU A 298 -7.51 16.35 -19.94
CA GLU A 298 -7.48 16.76 -18.52
C GLU A 298 -7.95 18.21 -18.30
N GLU A 299 -7.43 19.16 -19.08
CA GLU A 299 -7.78 20.59 -18.99
C GLU A 299 -9.27 20.85 -19.27
N GLU A 300 -9.84 20.17 -20.27
CA GLU A 300 -11.26 20.31 -20.60
C GLU A 300 -12.13 19.75 -19.47
N LEU A 301 -11.79 18.56 -19.00
CA LEU A 301 -12.53 17.84 -17.96
C LEU A 301 -12.57 18.68 -16.66
N ILE A 302 -11.41 19.11 -16.16
CA ILE A 302 -11.36 19.87 -14.90
C ILE A 302 -12.07 21.21 -15.03
N ARG A 303 -11.91 21.90 -16.17
CA ARG A 303 -12.59 23.18 -16.41
C ARG A 303 -14.11 22.99 -16.38
N LYS A 304 -14.63 21.96 -17.04
CA LYS A 304 -16.08 21.66 -17.04
C LYS A 304 -16.59 21.29 -15.64
N ILE A 305 -15.83 20.53 -14.85
CA ILE A 305 -16.16 20.21 -13.46
C ILE A 305 -16.25 21.51 -12.63
N ARG A 306 -15.21 22.35 -12.66
CA ARG A 306 -15.20 23.64 -11.93
C ARG A 306 -16.33 24.57 -12.33
N VAL A 307 -16.68 24.63 -13.63
CA VAL A 307 -17.78 25.48 -14.12
C VAL A 307 -19.15 24.96 -13.66
N ARG A 308 -19.35 23.64 -13.62
CA ARG A 308 -20.63 23.00 -13.25
C ARG A 308 -20.87 23.00 -11.73
N PHE A 309 -19.81 22.84 -10.95
CA PHE A 309 -19.84 22.68 -9.49
C PHE A 309 -19.09 23.83 -8.79
N GLN A 310 -19.60 25.06 -8.97
CA GLN A 310 -18.98 26.27 -8.42
C GLN A 310 -19.10 26.38 -6.90
N ASP A 311 -20.07 25.65 -6.32
CA ASP A 311 -20.29 25.49 -4.89
C ASP A 311 -19.30 24.50 -4.25
N PHE A 312 -18.50 23.78 -5.04
CA PHE A 312 -17.62 22.73 -4.53
C PHE A 312 -16.16 23.16 -4.55
N THR A 313 -15.38 22.60 -3.62
CA THR A 313 -13.92 22.68 -3.71
C THR A 313 -13.42 21.62 -4.69
N VAL A 314 -12.81 22.03 -5.81
CA VAL A 314 -12.30 21.10 -6.82
C VAL A 314 -10.78 21.19 -6.87
N VAL A 315 -10.11 20.10 -6.49
CA VAL A 315 -8.64 20.00 -6.46
C VAL A 315 -8.11 19.10 -7.58
N ASP A 316 -7.09 19.59 -8.27
CA ASP A 316 -6.24 18.83 -9.18
C ASP A 316 -5.14 18.15 -8.37
N PHE A 317 -5.11 16.83 -8.39
CA PHE A 317 -4.20 16.06 -7.56
C PHE A 317 -3.33 15.13 -8.41
N ASP A 318 -2.04 15.42 -8.49
CA ASP A 318 -1.05 14.44 -8.92
C ASP A 318 -0.31 13.87 -7.70
N PRO A 319 -0.31 12.54 -7.47
CA PRO A 319 0.39 11.95 -6.34
C PRO A 319 1.89 12.29 -6.25
N GLY A 320 2.54 12.60 -7.38
CA GLY A 320 3.96 12.96 -7.42
C GLY A 320 4.28 14.25 -6.68
N ASP A 321 3.34 15.18 -6.63
CA ASP A 321 3.55 16.51 -6.07
C ASP A 321 3.40 16.57 -4.55
N TYR A 322 3.04 15.44 -3.91
CA TYR A 322 2.71 15.39 -2.48
C TYR A 322 3.38 14.22 -1.77
N THR A 323 3.87 14.48 -0.54
CA THR A 323 4.41 13.43 0.32
C THR A 323 3.29 12.47 0.72
N PRO A 324 3.56 11.20 1.06
CA PRO A 324 2.52 10.29 1.55
C PRO A 324 1.70 10.86 2.73
N GLN A 325 2.32 11.68 3.59
CA GLN A 325 1.68 12.39 4.70
C GLN A 325 0.71 13.46 4.21
N ASP A 326 1.13 14.26 3.23
CA ASP A 326 0.26 15.27 2.59
C ASP A 326 -0.90 14.62 1.86
N GLN A 327 -0.65 13.51 1.13
CA GLN A 327 -1.70 12.72 0.49
C GLN A 327 -2.69 12.19 1.53
N ALA A 328 -2.21 11.56 2.61
CA ALA A 328 -3.08 11.09 3.67
C ALA A 328 -3.92 12.22 4.27
N ALA A 329 -3.30 13.37 4.56
CA ALA A 329 -4.00 14.53 5.13
C ALA A 329 -5.06 15.07 4.17
N LEU A 330 -4.71 15.32 2.91
CA LEU A 330 -5.63 15.80 1.88
C LEU A 330 -6.84 14.87 1.75
N PHE A 331 -6.62 13.56 1.65
CA PHE A 331 -7.70 12.61 1.40
C PHE A 331 -8.62 12.37 2.60
N THR A 332 -8.28 12.84 3.81
CA THR A 332 -9.26 12.92 4.92
C THR A 332 -10.33 13.98 4.69
N GLN A 333 -10.10 14.92 3.77
CA GLN A 333 -10.98 16.03 3.44
C GLN A 333 -11.68 15.86 2.08
N VAL A 334 -11.42 14.77 1.36
CA VAL A 334 -12.01 14.52 0.04
C VAL A 334 -13.32 13.76 0.20
N ASP A 335 -14.39 14.26 -0.42
CA ASP A 335 -15.72 13.65 -0.42
C ASP A 335 -16.00 12.87 -1.70
N ILE A 336 -15.46 13.31 -2.85
CA ILE A 336 -15.55 12.60 -4.13
C ILE A 336 -14.15 12.49 -4.72
N LEU A 337 -13.67 11.27 -4.91
CA LEU A 337 -12.47 10.97 -5.68
C LEU A 337 -12.86 10.54 -7.10
N ILE A 338 -12.22 11.14 -8.09
CA ILE A 338 -12.37 10.78 -9.51
C ILE A 338 -10.99 10.43 -10.05
N GLY A 339 -10.84 9.30 -10.73
CA GLY A 339 -9.55 8.96 -11.33
C GLY A 339 -9.56 7.70 -12.17
N MET A 340 -8.61 7.63 -13.10
CA MET A 340 -8.37 6.43 -13.90
C MET A 340 -7.85 5.28 -13.04
N HIS A 341 -8.30 4.05 -13.34
CA HIS A 341 -7.92 2.84 -12.65
C HIS A 341 -6.40 2.75 -12.45
N GLY A 342 -5.98 2.71 -11.18
CA GLY A 342 -4.58 2.55 -10.81
C GLY A 342 -4.28 2.86 -9.35
N ALA A 343 -3.05 2.54 -8.95
CA ALA A 343 -2.60 2.52 -7.56
C ALA A 343 -2.92 3.79 -6.74
N GLY A 344 -2.95 4.98 -7.36
CA GLY A 344 -3.28 6.24 -6.68
C GLY A 344 -4.67 6.26 -6.02
N LEU A 345 -5.61 5.45 -6.51
CA LEU A 345 -6.93 5.26 -5.89
C LEU A 345 -6.86 4.59 -4.51
N THR A 346 -5.71 4.04 -4.11
CA THR A 346 -5.48 3.51 -2.75
C THR A 346 -5.69 4.57 -1.66
N ASN A 347 -5.61 5.86 -2.01
CA ASN A 347 -5.91 6.96 -1.09
C ASN A 347 -7.35 6.96 -0.53
N ILE A 348 -8.27 6.14 -1.08
CA ILE A 348 -9.58 5.82 -0.47
C ILE A 348 -9.42 5.29 0.96
N LEU A 349 -8.28 4.67 1.30
CA LEU A 349 -7.97 4.26 2.67
C LEU A 349 -8.07 5.40 3.68
N TYR A 350 -7.91 6.66 3.28
CA TYR A 350 -7.94 7.82 4.18
C TYR A 350 -9.28 8.58 4.16
N MET A 351 -10.10 8.38 3.12
CA MET A 351 -11.39 9.07 2.96
C MET A 351 -12.38 8.70 4.05
N ALA A 352 -13.43 9.52 4.22
CA ALA A 352 -14.55 9.31 5.14
C ALA A 352 -15.37 8.05 4.79
N PRO A 353 -16.14 7.45 5.73
CA PRO A 353 -17.24 6.60 5.31
C PRO A 353 -18.28 7.48 4.59
N PHE A 354 -19.03 6.88 3.66
CA PHE A 354 -20.06 7.53 2.85
C PHE A 354 -19.57 8.61 1.89
N SER A 355 -18.26 8.79 1.72
CA SER A 355 -17.69 9.51 0.57
C SER A 355 -17.90 8.70 -0.73
N GLY A 356 -17.42 9.19 -1.87
CA GLY A 356 -17.60 8.57 -3.17
C GLY A 356 -16.31 8.36 -3.97
N LEU A 357 -16.23 7.25 -4.71
CA LEU A 357 -15.29 7.02 -5.79
C LEU A 357 -16.02 6.95 -7.13
N ILE A 358 -15.55 7.72 -8.11
CA ILE A 358 -15.86 7.55 -9.52
C ILE A 358 -14.61 7.00 -10.20
N GLU A 359 -14.59 5.69 -10.42
CA GLU A 359 -13.46 5.00 -11.05
C GLU A 359 -13.61 4.96 -12.56
N LEU A 360 -12.61 5.45 -13.28
CA LEU A 360 -12.59 5.49 -14.74
C LEU A 360 -11.76 4.33 -15.30
N PHE A 361 -12.25 3.68 -16.35
CA PHE A 361 -11.54 2.59 -17.03
C PHE A 361 -11.33 2.90 -18.51
N PRO A 362 -10.14 2.59 -19.05
CA PRO A 362 -9.97 2.47 -20.50
C PRO A 362 -10.84 1.34 -21.06
N PHE A 363 -11.01 1.33 -22.37
CA PHE A 363 -11.75 0.30 -23.08
C PHE A 363 -11.23 -1.11 -22.74
N GLY A 364 -12.14 -2.00 -22.35
CA GLY A 364 -11.87 -3.42 -22.12
C GLY A 364 -11.18 -3.79 -20.80
N GLN A 365 -10.96 -2.83 -19.88
CA GLN A 365 -10.42 -3.09 -18.54
C GLN A 365 -11.54 -3.24 -17.50
N ASN A 366 -11.35 -4.12 -16.50
CA ASN A 366 -12.38 -4.44 -15.53
C ASN A 366 -11.83 -5.13 -14.26
N GLU A 367 -10.93 -4.45 -13.56
CA GLU A 367 -10.38 -4.89 -12.29
C GLU A 367 -11.23 -4.44 -11.10
N ASN A 368 -11.35 -5.27 -10.06
CA ASN A 368 -12.24 -5.00 -8.91
C ASN A 368 -11.51 -4.50 -7.65
N TYR A 369 -10.22 -4.13 -7.75
CA TYR A 369 -9.40 -3.79 -6.58
C TYR A 369 -10.02 -2.66 -5.74
N PHE A 370 -10.35 -1.54 -6.38
CA PHE A 370 -10.84 -0.36 -5.69
C PHE A 370 -12.33 -0.49 -5.35
N ARG A 371 -13.11 -1.25 -6.12
CA ARG A 371 -14.48 -1.64 -5.72
C ARG A 371 -14.52 -2.44 -4.42
N ALA A 372 -13.55 -3.34 -4.21
CA ALA A 372 -13.44 -4.06 -2.94
C ALA A 372 -13.05 -3.11 -1.80
N LEU A 373 -12.10 -2.21 -2.06
CA LEU A 373 -11.65 -1.22 -1.08
C LEU A 373 -12.77 -0.27 -0.65
N THR A 374 -13.58 0.24 -1.59
CA THR A 374 -14.73 1.10 -1.27
C THR A 374 -15.77 0.35 -0.45
N ARG A 375 -16.05 -0.93 -0.76
CA ARG A 375 -16.95 -1.75 0.05
C ARG A 375 -16.45 -1.89 1.49
N TRP A 376 -15.17 -2.19 1.69
CA TRP A 376 -14.60 -2.31 3.04
C TRP A 376 -14.60 -0.98 3.79
N ARG A 377 -14.40 0.14 3.08
CA ARG A 377 -14.40 1.50 3.63
C ARG A 377 -15.78 2.12 3.81
N GLN A 378 -16.83 1.50 3.27
CA GLN A 378 -18.19 2.04 3.19
C GLN A 378 -18.25 3.33 2.35
N VAL A 379 -17.54 3.34 1.23
CA VAL A 379 -17.49 4.43 0.26
C VAL A 379 -18.40 4.06 -0.91
N TYR A 380 -19.17 5.02 -1.41
CA TYR A 380 -19.97 4.85 -2.62
C TYR A 380 -19.07 4.61 -3.83
N TYR A 381 -19.51 3.75 -4.74
CA TYR A 381 -18.75 3.36 -5.90
C TYR A 381 -19.56 3.55 -7.16
N MET A 382 -19.05 4.38 -8.06
CA MET A 382 -19.52 4.49 -9.43
C MET A 382 -18.38 4.19 -10.38
N ARG A 383 -18.74 3.61 -11.52
CA ARG A 383 -17.78 3.25 -12.57
C ARG A 383 -18.15 3.97 -13.85
N TRP A 384 -17.14 4.55 -14.48
CA TRP A 384 -17.18 4.94 -15.88
C TRP A 384 -16.22 4.04 -16.65
N MET A 385 -16.64 3.52 -17.79
CA MET A 385 -15.78 2.72 -18.66
C MET A 385 -15.95 3.24 -20.07
N ASN A 386 -14.83 3.51 -20.74
CA ASN A 386 -14.90 3.85 -22.14
C ASN A 386 -15.46 2.66 -22.93
N ILE A 387 -16.57 2.86 -23.63
CA ILE A 387 -17.19 1.87 -24.53
C ILE A 387 -16.94 2.19 -26.02
N LYS A 388 -16.24 3.29 -26.30
CA LYS A 388 -15.94 3.81 -27.64
C LYS A 388 -14.44 3.65 -27.92
N PRO A 389 -14.01 2.59 -28.62
CA PRO A 389 -12.59 2.35 -28.91
C PRO A 389 -11.88 3.54 -29.57
N GLU A 390 -12.60 4.35 -30.35
CA GLU A 390 -12.09 5.55 -31.02
C GLU A 390 -11.63 6.67 -30.06
N LEU A 391 -12.06 6.61 -28.79
CA LEU A 391 -11.59 7.50 -27.73
C LEU A 391 -10.30 7.02 -27.07
N GLU A 392 -9.78 5.84 -27.44
CA GLU A 392 -8.48 5.34 -27.00
C GLU A 392 -7.39 5.69 -28.02
N ASN A 393 -6.33 6.34 -27.55
CA ASN A 393 -5.14 6.52 -28.35
C ASN A 393 -4.35 5.20 -28.40
N THR A 394 -4.30 4.55 -29.56
CA THR A 394 -3.62 3.26 -29.74
C THR A 394 -2.11 3.31 -29.60
N LYS A 395 -1.48 4.50 -29.65
CA LYS A 395 -0.03 4.68 -29.49
C LYS A 395 0.36 5.00 -28.05
N THR A 396 -0.42 5.85 -27.38
CA THR A 396 -0.09 6.31 -26.02
C THR A 396 -0.87 5.57 -24.95
N HIS A 397 -1.93 4.84 -25.31
CA HIS A 397 -2.89 4.21 -24.40
C HIS A 397 -3.56 5.22 -23.46
N PHE A 398 -3.82 6.44 -23.97
CA PHE A 398 -4.57 7.47 -23.25
C PHE A 398 -6.02 7.43 -23.69
N THR A 399 -6.91 7.70 -22.74
CA THR A 399 -8.36 7.68 -22.95
C THR A 399 -8.89 9.11 -22.97
N HIS A 400 -9.62 9.48 -24.02
CA HIS A 400 -10.44 10.68 -24.00
C HIS A 400 -11.71 10.41 -23.19
N VAL A 401 -11.92 11.19 -22.12
CA VAL A 401 -13.04 11.02 -21.20
C VAL A 401 -14.12 12.04 -21.55
N THR A 402 -15.32 11.58 -21.88
CA THR A 402 -16.45 12.47 -22.21
C THR A 402 -16.90 13.24 -20.96
N PRO A 403 -16.68 14.57 -20.88
CA PRO A 403 -16.89 15.30 -19.63
C PRO A 403 -18.34 15.26 -19.14
N GLU A 404 -19.31 15.32 -20.04
CA GLU A 404 -20.74 15.31 -19.73
C GLU A 404 -21.15 14.04 -18.96
N GLU A 405 -20.56 12.90 -19.30
CA GLU A 405 -20.80 11.63 -18.60
C GLU A 405 -20.24 11.68 -17.17
N ILE A 406 -19.07 12.31 -16.98
CA ILE A 406 -18.47 12.49 -15.65
C ILE A 406 -19.26 13.49 -14.81
N LEU A 407 -19.71 14.61 -15.39
CA LEU A 407 -20.56 15.57 -14.69
C LEU A 407 -21.86 14.91 -14.21
N HIS A 408 -22.47 14.07 -15.03
CA HIS A 408 -23.66 13.32 -14.65
C HIS A 408 -23.38 12.35 -13.48
N LEU A 409 -22.25 11.64 -13.50
CA LEU A 409 -21.85 10.77 -12.39
C LEU A 409 -21.59 11.54 -11.10
N ILE A 410 -21.05 12.76 -11.17
CA ILE A 410 -20.88 13.62 -9.99
C ILE A 410 -22.25 14.04 -9.44
N ASP A 411 -23.23 14.39 -10.29
CA ASP A 411 -24.60 14.73 -9.86
C ASP A 411 -25.29 13.53 -9.16
N LEU A 412 -25.11 12.32 -9.69
CA LEU A 412 -25.60 11.09 -9.06
C LEU A 412 -24.90 10.84 -7.72
N MET A 413 -23.58 10.97 -7.68
CA MET A 413 -22.79 10.78 -6.46
C MET A 413 -23.20 11.79 -5.39
N LYS A 414 -23.38 13.07 -5.74
CA LYS A 414 -23.91 14.13 -4.84
C LYS A 414 -25.24 13.71 -4.22
N THR A 415 -26.11 13.07 -4.99
CA THR A 415 -27.41 12.57 -4.51
C THR A 415 -27.23 11.43 -3.49
N ASP A 416 -26.27 10.53 -3.72
CA ASP A 416 -25.95 9.45 -2.78
C ASP A 416 -25.31 9.98 -1.48
N LEU A 417 -24.34 10.89 -1.56
CA LEU A 417 -23.73 11.53 -0.39
C LEU A 417 -24.79 12.19 0.51
N ARG A 418 -25.76 12.88 -0.11
CA ARG A 418 -26.84 13.58 0.59
C ARG A 418 -27.86 12.69 1.30
N LYS A 419 -27.81 11.35 1.14
CA LYS A 419 -28.64 10.43 1.92
C LYS A 419 -28.14 10.24 3.36
N HIS A 420 -26.89 10.60 3.59
CA HIS A 420 -26.26 10.58 4.90
C HIS A 420 -26.14 11.98 5.52
N CYS A 421 -26.65 12.99 4.81
CA CYS A 421 -27.21 14.19 5.38
C CYS A 421 -28.62 13.87 5.93
#